data_AF-W0RKZ2-F1
#
_entry.id   AF-W0RKZ2-F1
#
_cell.length_a   1.000
_cell.length_b   1.000
_cell.length_c   1.000
_cell.angle_alpha   90.00
_cell.angle_beta   90.00
_cell.angle_gamma   90.00
#
_symmetry.space_group_name_H-M   'P 1'
#
loop_
_entity.id
_entity.type
_entity.pdbx_description
1 polymer ?
#
loop_
_entity_poly.entity_id
_entity_poly.type
_entity_poly.pdbx_seq_one_letter_code
_entity_poly.pdbx_strand_id
1 'polypeptide(L)' 'MLVTHNLAEGLALGTRVGVMLAGRLVRVEARAGVDAAAFADAYRALVTGTA' A
#
# COMPACT_ATOMS: atom_id res chain seq x y z
N MET A 1 -3.74 13.54 -5.47
CA MET A 1 -3.81 12.21 -4.82
C MET A 1 -3.84 11.18 -5.93
N LEU A 2 -2.94 10.19 -5.92
CA LEU A 2 -2.87 9.13 -6.94
C LEU A 2 -3.52 7.87 -6.36
N VAL A 3 -4.41 7.24 -7.12
CA VAL A 3 -4.96 5.91 -6.83
C VAL A 3 -4.58 5.01 -7.99
N THR A 4 -3.82 3.96 -7.71
CA THR A 4 -3.31 3.04 -8.75
C THR A 4 -3.32 1.61 -8.20
N HIS A 5 -3.51 0.65 -9.11
CA HIS A 5 -3.32 -0.77 -8.82
C HIS A 5 -1.86 -1.20 -9.03
N ASN A 6 -1.03 -0.32 -9.60
CA ASN A 6 0.39 -0.54 -9.75
C ASN A 6 1.13 -0.06 -8.49
N LEU A 7 1.48 -1.03 -7.65
CA LEU A 7 2.20 -0.78 -6.40
C LEU A 7 3.54 -0.07 -6.63
N ALA A 8 4.28 -0.45 -7.68
CA ALA A 8 5.59 0.13 -7.97
C ALA A 8 5.47 1.62 -8.33
N GLU A 9 4.49 1.97 -9.15
CA GLU A 9 4.20 3.37 -9.50
C GLU A 9 3.82 4.19 -8.27
N GLY A 10 2.89 3.68 -7.45
CA GLY A 10 2.46 4.36 -6.22
C GLY A 10 3.61 4.57 -5.23
N LEU A 11 4.49 3.58 -5.09
CA LEU A 11 5.67 3.68 -4.23
C LEU A 11 6.76 4.60 -4.80
N ALA A 12 6.89 4.70 -6.13
CA ALA A 12 7.88 5.57 -6.74
C ALA A 12 7.50 7.05 -6.63
N LEU A 13 6.21 7.36 -6.73
CA LEU A 13 5.72 8.75 -6.80
C LEU A 13 5.20 9.29 -5.47
N GLY A 14 4.75 8.43 -4.55
CA GLY A 14 4.07 8.83 -3.33
C GLY A 14 5.02 9.24 -2.18
N THR A 15 4.67 10.31 -1.46
CA THR A 15 5.30 10.66 -0.17
C THR A 15 4.67 9.92 1.01
N ARG A 16 3.44 9.43 0.83
CA ARG A 16 2.70 8.57 1.75
C ARG A 16 2.06 7.44 0.97
N VAL A 17 1.83 6.33 1.66
CA VAL A 17 1.17 5.15 1.10
C VAL A 17 -0.09 4.89 1.91
N GLY A 18 -1.19 4.62 1.22
CA GLY A 18 -2.47 4.26 1.82
C GLY A 18 -3.04 3.01 1.19
N VAL A 19 -3.61 2.12 1.99
CA VAL A 19 -4.32 0.91 1.51
C VAL A 19 -5.80 1.07 1.80
N MET A 20 -6.62 0.99 0.75
CA MET A 20 -8.06 0.95 0.86
C MET A 20 -8.58 -0.48 0.67
N LEU A 21 -9.45 -0.92 1.57
CA LEU A 21 -10.11 -2.22 1.52
C LEU A 21 -11.59 -2.05 1.85
N ALA A 22 -12.47 -2.56 0.98
CA ALA A 22 -13.93 -2.50 1.16
C ALA A 22 -14.46 -1.09 1.54
N GLY A 23 -13.97 -0.05 0.86
CA GLY A 23 -14.36 1.35 1.11
C GLY A 23 -13.74 1.98 2.36
N ARG A 24 -12.83 1.29 3.05
CA ARG A 24 -12.16 1.78 4.27
C ARG A 24 -10.66 1.93 4.06
N LEU A 25 -10.08 2.98 4.64
CA LEU A 25 -8.63 3.18 4.66
C LEU A 25 -8.04 2.41 5.84
N VAL A 26 -7.40 1.28 5.57
CA VAL A 26 -6.96 0.31 6.60
C VAL A 26 -5.48 0.50 6.98
N ARG A 27 -4.72 1.23 6.17
CA ARG A 27 -3.31 1.54 6.43
C ARG A 27 -2.96 2.89 5.84
N VAL A 28 -2.21 3.70 6.59
CA VAL A 28 -1.61 4.96 6.12
C VAL A 28 -0.26 5.15 6.80
N GLU A 29 0.80 5.31 6.02
CA GLU A 29 2.11 5.61 6.57
C GLU A 29 2.97 6.45 5.61
N ALA A 30 4.06 7.00 6.13
CA ALA A 30 5.03 7.72 5.32
C ALA A 30 5.79 6.75 4.42
N ARG A 31 6.02 7.12 3.16
CA ARG A 31 6.74 6.28 2.19
C ARG A 31 8.11 5.85 2.69
N ALA A 32 8.79 6.73 3.43
CA ALA A 32 10.11 6.47 4.00
C ALA A 32 10.15 5.30 5.00
N GLY A 33 9.01 4.95 5.62
CA GLY A 33 8.89 3.80 6.52
C GLY A 33 8.50 2.50 5.82
N VAL A 34 8.23 2.54 4.51
CA VAL A 34 7.76 1.38 3.74
C VAL A 34 8.94 0.69 3.07
N ASP A 35 9.19 -0.57 3.41
CA ASP A 35 10.03 -1.43 2.59
C ASP A 35 9.28 -1.84 1.32
N ALA A 36 9.76 -1.37 0.16
CA ALA A 36 9.12 -1.64 -1.12
C ALA A 36 9.12 -3.12 -1.51
N ALA A 37 10.13 -3.88 -1.10
CA ALA A 37 10.23 -5.30 -1.41
C ALA A 37 9.19 -6.10 -0.59
N ALA A 38 9.07 -5.80 0.70
CA ALA A 38 8.11 -6.46 1.59
C ALA A 38 6.67 -5.93 1.45
N PHE A 39 6.48 -4.71 0.90
CA PHE A 39 5.16 -4.08 0.84
C PHE A 39 4.16 -4.87 -0.01
N ALA A 40 4.60 -5.50 -1.09
CA ALA A 40 3.71 -6.26 -1.97
C ALA A 40 3.06 -7.44 -1.25
N ASP A 41 3.84 -8.19 -0.45
CA ASP A 41 3.33 -9.33 0.31
C ASP A 41 2.44 -8.87 1.47
N ALA A 42 2.84 -7.82 2.19
CA ALA A 42 2.02 -7.22 3.23
C ALA A 42 0.69 -6.68 2.69
N TYR A 43 0.71 -6.02 1.54
CA TYR A 43 -0.50 -5.56 0.85
C TYR A 43 -1.40 -6.74 0.48
N ARG A 44 -0.83 -7.80 -0.13
CA ARG A 44 -1.58 -9.00 -0.50
C ARG A 44 -2.25 -9.64 0.70
N ALA A 45 -1.51 -9.93 1.77
CA ALA A 45 -2.04 -10.47 3.02
C ALA A 45 -3.21 -9.64 3.57
N LEU A 46 -3.09 -8.31 3.52
CA LEU A 46 -4.13 -7.37 3.96
C LEU A 46 -5.41 -7.46 3.12
N VAL A 47 -5.30 -7.56 1.79
CA VAL A 47 -6.47 -7.55 0.90
C VAL A 47 -7.10 -8.91 0.68
N THR A 48 -6.34 -10.01 0.84
CA THR A 48 -6.85 -11.38 0.75
C THR A 48 -7.29 -11.95 2.10
N GLY A 49 -6.90 -11.33 3.21
CA GLY A 49 -7.19 -11.82 4.57
C GLY A 49 -6.39 -13.06 4.97
N THR A 50 -5.33 -13.40 4.23
CA THR A 50 -4.40 -14.47 4.60
C THR A 50 -3.29 -13.88 5.47
N ALA A 51 -3.41 -14.09 6.79
CA ALA A 51 -2.40 -13.73 7.79
C ALA A 51 -1.38 -14.85 8.00
#